data_AF-A0A285CAI1-F1
#
_entry.id   AF-A0A285CAI1-F1
#
_cell.length_a   1.000
_cell.length_b   1.000
_cell.length_c   1.000
_cell.angle_alpha   90.00
_cell.angle_beta   90.00
_cell.angle_gamma   90.00
#
_symmetry.space_group_name_H-M   'P 1'
#
loop_
_entity.id
_entity.type
_entity.pdbx_description
1 polymer ?
#
loop_
_entity_poly.entity_id
_entity_poly.type
_entity_poly.pdbx_seq_one_letter_code
_entity_poly.pdbx_strand_id
1 'polypeptide(L)'
;MGESKGSPLRDLVDGRIVVRGRGKVWHNSVRDGLRGDLDAAATEPYKVVGVQCVRGDEQNTATPDVTVFDPRELDFFEAAWVPVGKVALVVEVVSPVSRHTGYAP
;
A
#
# COMPACT_ATOMS: atom_id res chain seq x y z
N MET A 1 -26.19 0.83 -20.16
CA MET A 1 -24.82 1.37 -20.04
C MET A 1 -24.10 0.49 -19.03
N GLY A 2 -23.24 -0.42 -19.49
CA GLY A 2 -22.58 -1.40 -18.61
C GLY A 2 -21.44 -0.73 -17.85
N GLU A 3 -21.52 -0.71 -16.53
CA GLU A 3 -20.38 -0.31 -15.69
C GLU A 3 -19.22 -1.29 -15.97
N SER A 4 -18.12 -0.78 -16.53
CA SER A 4 -16.92 -1.60 -16.64
C SER A 4 -16.37 -1.82 -15.22
N LYS A 5 -16.56 -3.05 -14.72
CA LYS A 5 -15.94 -3.50 -13.48
C LYS A 5 -14.45 -3.73 -13.74
N GLY A 6 -13.68 -2.65 -13.85
CA GLY A 6 -12.23 -2.68 -13.76
C GLY A 6 -11.73 -3.54 -12.59
N SER A 7 -10.65 -4.26 -12.82
CA SER A 7 -10.16 -5.38 -12.02
C SER A 7 -9.87 -5.02 -10.55
N PRO A 8 -10.07 -5.95 -9.60
CA PRO A 8 -9.72 -5.75 -8.20
C PRO A 8 -8.20 -5.79 -7.98
N LEU A 9 -7.73 -5.08 -6.95
CA LEU A 9 -6.33 -5.15 -6.48
C LEU A 9 -6.08 -6.51 -5.82
N ARG A 10 -4.88 -7.07 -6.04
CA ARG A 10 -4.49 -8.40 -5.56
C ARG A 10 -3.20 -8.28 -4.76
N ASP A 11 -3.25 -8.72 -3.51
CA ASP A 11 -2.07 -8.91 -2.67
C ASP A 11 -1.65 -10.38 -2.67
N LEU A 12 -0.38 -10.64 -2.38
CA LEU A 12 0.13 -11.98 -2.08
C LEU A 12 0.60 -11.96 -0.62
N VAL A 13 -0.12 -12.64 0.26
CA VAL A 13 0.17 -12.70 1.71
C VAL A 13 0.32 -14.17 2.09
N ASP A 14 1.48 -14.54 2.63
CA ASP A 14 1.89 -15.91 2.95
C ASP A 14 1.68 -16.87 1.76
N GLY A 15 2.03 -16.44 0.55
CA GLY A 15 1.83 -17.22 -0.68
C GLY A 15 0.38 -17.35 -1.15
N ARG A 16 -0.58 -16.64 -0.54
CA ARG A 16 -1.99 -16.65 -0.93
C ARG A 16 -2.40 -15.34 -1.59
N ILE A 17 -3.11 -15.43 -2.71
CA ILE A 17 -3.67 -14.24 -3.38
C ILE A 17 -4.89 -13.75 -2.60
N VAL A 18 -4.80 -12.56 -2.02
CA VAL A 18 -5.91 -11.88 -1.35
C VAL A 18 -6.46 -10.80 -2.28
N VAL A 19 -7.75 -10.89 -2.58
CA VAL A 19 -8.42 -9.88 -3.41
C VAL A 19 -8.93 -8.76 -2.51
N ARG A 20 -8.38 -7.55 -2.66
CA ARG A 20 -8.94 -6.37 -2.01
C ARG A 20 -10.15 -5.88 -2.80
N GLY A 21 -11.27 -5.69 -2.09
CA GLY A 21 -12.41 -4.96 -2.64
C GLY A 21 -11.98 -3.55 -3.03
N ARG A 22 -12.62 -2.97 -4.06
CA ARG A 22 -12.34 -1.59 -4.46
C ARG A 22 -12.51 -0.64 -3.27
N GLY A 23 -11.56 0.28 -3.09
CA GLY A 23 -11.68 1.34 -2.10
C GLY A 23 -12.97 2.13 -2.33
N LYS A 24 -13.84 2.18 -1.31
CA LYS A 24 -15.00 3.07 -1.29
C LYS A 24 -14.51 4.52 -1.29
N VAL A 25 -15.35 5.47 -1.72
CA VAL A 25 -15.00 6.91 -1.76
C VAL A 25 -14.45 7.40 -0.40
N TRP A 26 -15.05 6.97 0.71
CA TRP A 26 -14.56 7.27 2.06
C TRP A 26 -13.13 6.76 2.29
N HIS A 27 -12.84 5.51 1.91
CA HIS A 27 -11.53 4.89 2.08
C HIS A 27 -10.45 5.67 1.32
N ASN A 28 -10.73 6.00 0.06
CA ASN A 28 -9.81 6.79 -0.78
C ASN A 28 -9.61 8.20 -0.19
N SER A 29 -10.68 8.83 0.30
CA SER A 29 -10.59 10.15 0.92
C SER A 29 -9.71 10.15 2.17
N VAL A 30 -9.82 9.12 3.03
CA VAL A 30 -8.97 8.99 4.23
C VAL A 30 -7.53 8.70 3.83
N ARG A 31 -7.30 7.76 2.91
CA ARG A 31 -5.97 7.44 2.39
C ARG A 31 -5.28 8.67 1.80
N ASP A 32 -5.98 9.42 0.94
CA ASP A 32 -5.38 10.53 0.21
C ASP A 32 -5.07 11.71 1.15
N GLY A 33 -5.89 11.93 2.19
CA GLY A 33 -5.60 12.88 3.26
C GLY A 33 -4.37 12.47 4.07
N LEU A 34 -4.30 11.21 4.53
CA LEU A 34 -3.14 10.68 5.24
C LEU A 34 -1.87 10.77 4.41
N ARG A 35 -1.94 10.47 3.11
CA ARG A 35 -0.80 10.63 2.20
C ARG A 35 -0.34 12.09 2.16
N GLY A 36 -1.26 13.04 2.02
CA GLY A 36 -0.94 14.47 2.00
C GLY A 36 -0.27 14.94 3.29
N ASP A 37 -0.82 14.55 4.45
CA ASP A 37 -0.26 14.93 5.75
C ASP A 37 1.13 14.31 5.97
N LEU A 38 1.32 13.04 5.59
CA LEU A 38 2.61 12.36 5.67
C LEU A 38 3.65 12.97 4.72
N ASP A 39 3.23 13.33 3.50
CA ASP A 39 4.11 13.98 2.52
C ASP A 39 4.56 15.36 3.03
N ALA A 40 3.66 16.14 3.62
CA ALA A 40 3.97 17.42 4.24
C ALA A 40 4.90 17.29 5.47
N ALA A 41 4.78 16.19 6.21
CA ALA A 41 5.60 15.92 7.39
C ALA A 41 6.93 15.21 7.07
N ALA A 42 7.08 14.66 5.87
CA ALA A 42 8.25 13.87 5.50
C ALA A 42 9.52 14.73 5.50
N THR A 43 10.53 14.26 6.20
CA THR A 43 11.88 14.83 6.16
C THR A 43 12.77 14.00 5.24
N GLU A 44 13.75 14.63 4.60
CA GLU A 44 14.75 13.90 3.83
C GLU A 44 15.41 12.79 4.67
N PRO A 45 15.64 11.59 4.10
CA PRO A 45 15.48 11.24 2.69
C PRO A 45 14.08 10.77 2.29
N TYR A 46 13.13 10.71 3.21
CA TYR A 46 11.92 9.91 3.05
C TYR A 46 10.95 10.46 1.99
N LYS A 47 10.30 9.54 1.28
CA LYS A 47 9.25 9.82 0.30
C LYS A 47 8.00 9.02 0.62
N VAL A 48 6.84 9.54 0.22
CA VAL A 48 5.53 8.94 0.49
C VAL A 48 4.84 8.58 -0.82
N VAL A 49 4.34 7.34 -0.92
CA VAL A 49 3.55 6.87 -2.06
C VAL A 49 2.26 6.22 -1.58
N GLY A 50 1.19 6.36 -2.38
CA GLY A 50 -0.09 5.69 -2.13
C GLY A 50 -0.28 4.51 -3.09
N VAL A 51 -0.87 3.41 -2.60
CA VAL A 51 -1.15 2.18 -3.37
C VAL A 51 0.03 1.75 -4.24
N GLN A 52 1.12 1.34 -3.59
CA GLN A 52 2.30 0.80 -4.26
C GLN A 52 2.60 -0.58 -3.69
N CYS A 53 2.95 -1.53 -4.55
CA CYS A 53 3.39 -2.85 -4.10
C CYS A 53 4.69 -2.72 -3.29
N VAL A 54 4.69 -3.29 -2.10
CA VAL A 54 5.87 -3.52 -1.26
C VAL A 54 6.17 -5.01 -1.29
N ARG A 55 7.40 -5.37 -1.67
CA ARG A 55 7.84 -6.77 -1.70
C ARG A 55 8.67 -7.08 -0.46
N GLY A 56 8.15 -7.97 0.38
CA GLY A 56 8.86 -8.55 1.51
C GLY A 56 9.81 -9.66 1.06
N ASP A 57 9.26 -10.62 0.31
CA ASP A 57 10.00 -11.73 -0.31
C ASP A 57 9.28 -12.17 -1.60
N GLU A 58 9.65 -13.31 -2.19
CA GLU A 58 9.00 -13.79 -3.43
C GLU A 58 7.54 -14.23 -3.24
N GLN A 59 7.13 -14.46 -2.00
CA GLN A 59 5.85 -15.02 -1.59
C GLN A 59 4.99 -14.02 -0.82
N ASN A 60 5.53 -12.83 -0.53
CA ASN A 60 4.90 -11.77 0.25
C ASN A 60 5.01 -10.43 -0.47
N THR A 61 3.96 -10.06 -1.20
CA THR A 61 3.77 -8.74 -1.79
C THR A 61 2.51 -8.14 -1.20
N ALA A 62 2.67 -7.09 -0.40
CA ALA A 62 1.55 -6.31 0.12
C ALA A 62 1.34 -5.07 -0.75
N THR A 63 0.10 -4.59 -0.85
CA THR A 63 -0.20 -3.28 -1.43
C THR A 63 -0.77 -2.37 -0.35
N PRO A 64 0.09 -1.72 0.48
CA PRO A 64 -0.38 -0.78 1.48
C PRO A 64 -1.11 0.40 0.88
N ASP A 65 -2.07 0.93 1.62
CA ASP A 65 -2.79 2.15 1.26
C ASP A 65 -1.82 3.34 1.17
N VAL A 66 -0.87 3.46 2.11
CA VAL A 66 0.25 4.41 2.07
C VAL A 66 1.56 3.75 2.51
N THR A 67 2.66 4.04 1.81
CA THR A 67 4.01 3.61 2.14
C THR A 67 4.94 4.81 2.24
N VAL A 68 5.73 4.89 3.31
CA VAL A 68 6.85 5.81 3.47
C VAL A 68 8.15 5.01 3.35
N PHE A 69 9.07 5.47 2.52
CA PHE A 69 10.30 4.73 2.24
C PHE A 69 11.49 5.66 2.01
N ASP A 70 12.69 5.10 2.18
CA ASP A 70 13.96 5.72 1.82
C ASP A 70 14.27 5.44 0.33
N PRO A 71 14.27 6.46 -0.52
CA PRO A 71 14.50 6.30 -1.96
C PRO A 71 15.98 6.17 -2.33
N ARG A 72 16.91 6.39 -1.40
CA ARG A 72 18.34 6.39 -1.72
C ARG A 72 18.73 5.03 -2.26
N GLU A 73 19.55 5.03 -3.31
CA GLU A 73 20.01 3.81 -3.99
C GLU A 73 18.88 2.97 -4.62
N LEU A 74 17.67 3.52 -4.74
CA LEU A 74 16.59 2.93 -5.51
C LEU A 74 16.57 3.55 -6.90
N ASP A 75 16.62 2.71 -7.94
CA ASP A 75 16.37 3.16 -9.30
C ASP A 75 14.85 3.25 -9.52
N PHE A 76 14.33 4.47 -9.56
CA PHE A 76 12.90 4.72 -9.75
C PHE A 76 12.37 4.33 -11.13
N PHE A 77 13.22 4.21 -12.15
CA PHE A 77 12.79 3.86 -13.49
C PHE A 77 12.65 2.34 -13.66
N GLU A 78 13.46 1.58 -12.92
CA GLU A 78 13.49 0.11 -13.00
C GLU A 78 12.74 -0.57 -11.84
N ALA A 79 12.54 0.10 -10.70
CA ALA A 79 11.91 -0.48 -9.54
C ALA A 79 10.40 -0.70 -9.73
N ALA A 80 10.01 -1.96 -9.93
CA ALA A 80 8.60 -2.36 -9.99
C ALA A 80 7.89 -2.39 -8.60
N TRP A 81 8.64 -2.35 -7.49
CA TRP A 81 8.13 -2.35 -6.12
C TRP A 81 9.12 -1.67 -5.17
N VAL A 82 8.65 -1.25 -3.99
CA VAL A 82 9.53 -0.79 -2.91
C VAL A 82 10.05 -2.01 -2.14
N PRO A 83 11.38 -2.20 -2.00
CA PRO A 83 11.94 -3.25 -1.17
C PRO A 83 11.62 -3.01 0.32
N VAL A 84 11.23 -4.05 1.06
CA VAL A 84 10.87 -3.91 2.49
C VAL A 84 11.98 -3.26 3.34
N GLY A 85 13.26 -3.53 3.03
CA GLY A 85 14.39 -2.92 3.75
C GLY A 85 14.53 -1.40 3.55
N LYS A 86 13.83 -0.83 2.57
CA LYS A 86 13.75 0.61 2.33
C LYS A 86 12.48 1.22 2.93
N VAL A 87 11.53 0.41 3.42
CA VAL A 87 10.27 0.88 4.00
C VAL A 87 10.47 1.35 5.44
N ALA A 88 10.05 2.57 5.73
CA ALA A 88 10.08 3.17 7.07
C ALA A 88 8.73 3.07 7.78
N LEU A 89 7.62 3.15 7.02
CA LEU A 89 6.26 3.06 7.55
C LEU A 89 5.30 2.53 6.48
N VAL A 90 4.36 1.69 6.89
CA VAL A 90 3.17 1.32 6.12
C VAL A 90 1.93 1.72 6.89
N VAL A 91 0.92 2.23 6.19
CA VAL A 91 -0.37 2.61 6.76
C VAL A 91 -1.47 1.90 6.00
N GLU A 92 -2.41 1.31 6.76
CA GLU A 92 -3.60 0.67 6.21
C GLU A 92 -4.86 1.30 6.77
N VAL A 93 -5.74 1.73 5.86
CA VAL A 93 -7.03 2.31 6.21
C VAL A 93 -8.03 1.17 6.38
N VAL A 94 -8.33 0.79 7.61
CA VAL A 94 -9.21 -0.35 7.85
C VAL A 94 -10.67 0.13 7.92
N SER A 95 -11.51 -0.34 7.00
CA SER A 95 -12.94 -0.10 7.10
C SER A 95 -13.55 -0.86 8.28
N PRO A 96 -14.62 -0.37 8.93
CA PRO A 96 -15.29 -1.08 10.03
C PRO A 96 -15.76 -2.50 9.68
N VAL A 97 -16.01 -2.80 8.40
CA VAL A 97 -16.42 -4.12 7.90
C VAL A 97 -15.23 -5.07 7.74
N SER A 98 -14.00 -4.55 7.74
CA SER A 98 -12.76 -5.30 7.50
C SER A 98 -12.04 -5.75 8.78
N ARG A 99 -12.67 -5.62 9.96
CA ARG A 99 -12.08 -5.93 11.28
C ARG A 99 -11.76 -7.42 11.54
N HIS A 100 -11.81 -8.31 10.55
CA HIS A 100 -11.65 -9.76 10.73
C HIS A 100 -10.49 -10.40 9.96
N THR A 101 -9.36 -9.72 9.82
CA THR A 101 -8.08 -10.39 9.55
C THR A 101 -6.98 -9.78 10.41
N GLY A 102 -7.11 -9.96 11.73
CA GLY A 102 -5.98 -9.87 12.64
C GLY A 102 -5.25 -11.21 12.63
N TYR A 103 -3.99 -11.21 12.18
CA TYR A 103 -3.05 -12.26 12.52
C TYR A 103 -2.78 -12.11 14.03
N ALA A 104 -3.25 -13.06 14.82
CA ALA A 104 -2.76 -13.29 16.19
C ALA A 104 -1.43 -14.07 16.09
N PRO A 105 -0.49 -13.88 17.03
CA PRO A 105 0.90 -14.34 16.93
C PRO A 105 1.05 -15.85 16.67
#